data_AF-A0A258FFT7-F1
#
_entry.id   AF-A0A258FFT7-F1
#
_cell.length_a   1.000
_cell.length_b   1.000
_cell.length_c   1.000
_cell.angle_alpha   90.00
_cell.angle_beta   90.00
_cell.angle_gamma   90.00
#
_symmetry.space_group_name_H-M   'P 1'
#
loop_
_entity.id
_entity.type
_entity.pdbx_description
1 polymer ?
#
loop_
_entity_poly.entity_id
_entity_poly.type
_entity_poly.pdbx_seq_one_letter_code
_entity_poly.pdbx_strand_id
1 'polypeptide(L)'
;MHRRRGKEDLSKCRTVARLLCDASPRPFNQDLAMTRAFAPLAAALALLVIAAPASAEPFALFVYETPSDFAARNDPARAQAYWAGFAALSEQMNAAGIVRGGGPLAEPSLGATVSVRDARAISAPVDGYGEALSGWFVIEVADRAEAEAWAARVPAASTARIEVRPILDIPMAGGMAR
;
A
#
# COMPACT_ATOMS: atom_id res chain seq x y z
N MET A 1 37.44 -2.50 -72.40
CA MET A 1 36.10 -2.35 -73.03
C MET A 1 35.32 -1.31 -72.24
N HIS A 2 35.20 -0.10 -72.81
CA HIS A 2 33.94 0.65 -73.06
C HIS A 2 33.20 1.15 -71.81
N ARG A 3 33.30 2.46 -71.48
CA ARG A 3 32.51 3.63 -72.00
C ARG A 3 31.02 3.52 -71.63
N ARG A 4 30.24 4.52 -71.20
CA ARG A 4 30.24 6.01 -71.08
C ARG A 4 28.98 6.33 -70.21
N ARG A 5 28.94 7.29 -69.29
CA ARG A 5 28.80 8.77 -69.41
C ARG A 5 27.38 9.29 -69.76
N GLY A 6 26.87 10.24 -68.94
CA GLY A 6 25.86 11.28 -69.25
C GLY A 6 24.55 11.15 -68.45
N LYS A 7 23.94 12.17 -67.81
CA LYS A 7 23.96 13.67 -67.86
C LYS A 7 23.60 14.20 -66.45
N GLU A 8 24.20 15.22 -65.83
CA GLU A 8 24.21 16.68 -66.09
C GLU A 8 22.85 17.38 -66.15
N ASP A 9 22.53 18.19 -65.11
CA ASP A 9 22.16 19.63 -65.18
C ASP A 9 21.94 20.15 -63.73
N LEU A 10 22.60 21.14 -63.11
CA LEU A 10 23.15 22.45 -63.49
C LEU A 10 22.12 23.54 -63.88
N SER A 11 21.12 23.77 -63.02
CA SER A 11 20.45 25.08 -62.95
C SER A 11 21.02 25.94 -61.81
N LYS A 12 22.00 26.78 -62.17
CA LYS A 12 22.47 27.95 -61.42
C LYS A 12 21.51 29.13 -61.65
N CYS A 13 21.68 30.14 -60.79
CA CYS A 13 21.34 31.58 -60.95
C CYS A 13 20.05 32.02 -60.25
N ARG A 14 20.00 33.13 -59.52
CA ARG A 14 20.93 34.25 -59.33
C ARG A 14 20.31 35.12 -58.22
N THR A 15 21.16 35.87 -57.50
CA THR A 15 21.03 37.32 -57.20
C THR A 15 21.41 37.61 -55.74
N VAL A 16 22.66 38.02 -55.45
CA VAL A 16 23.14 39.42 -55.23
C VAL A 16 22.26 40.13 -54.18
N ALA A 17 22.71 40.64 -53.03
CA ALA A 17 23.88 41.45 -52.72
C ALA A 17 24.10 41.43 -51.19
N ARG A 18 25.35 41.31 -50.72
CA ARG A 18 26.07 42.37 -49.98
C ARG A 18 25.19 43.22 -49.07
N LEU A 19 25.46 43.20 -47.76
CA LEU A 19 26.22 44.27 -47.10
C LEU A 19 26.60 43.75 -45.70
N LEU A 20 27.88 43.45 -45.50
CA LEU A 20 28.84 44.28 -44.75
C LEU A 20 28.74 44.03 -43.24
N CYS A 21 29.74 43.35 -42.67
CA CYS A 21 30.88 43.97 -41.97
C CYS A 21 30.43 44.53 -40.61
N ASP A 22 31.06 44.29 -39.49
CA ASP A 22 32.36 43.68 -39.20
C ASP A 22 32.44 43.58 -37.66
N ALA A 23 33.43 42.81 -37.20
CA ALA A 23 34.08 42.93 -35.90
C ALA A 23 33.27 42.54 -34.65
N SER A 24 33.81 41.83 -33.66
CA SER A 24 35.07 41.13 -33.38
C SER A 24 34.91 40.74 -31.90
N PRO A 25 35.41 39.58 -31.45
CA PRO A 25 35.35 39.19 -30.05
C PRO A 25 36.46 39.89 -29.24
N ARG A 26 36.21 40.19 -27.96
CA ARG A 26 37.26 40.36 -26.95
C ARG A 26 36.86 39.73 -25.60
N PRO A 27 37.82 39.08 -24.90
CA PRO A 27 37.63 38.47 -23.57
C PRO A 27 38.07 39.44 -22.45
N PHE A 28 38.21 38.90 -21.22
CA PHE A 28 38.66 39.53 -19.94
C PHE A 28 37.56 40.28 -19.17
N ASN A 29 37.32 40.11 -17.87
CA ASN A 29 37.82 39.23 -16.83
C ASN A 29 36.78 39.23 -15.68
N GLN A 30 36.94 38.27 -14.77
CA GLN A 30 36.23 38.11 -13.51
C GLN A 30 36.29 39.37 -12.63
N ASP A 31 35.16 39.74 -12.02
CA ASP A 31 35.16 40.46 -10.75
C ASP A 31 34.08 39.91 -9.82
N LEU A 32 34.58 39.39 -8.71
CA LEU A 32 33.92 38.70 -7.63
C LEU A 32 33.46 39.75 -6.62
N ALA A 33 32.23 40.25 -6.75
CA ALA A 33 31.63 41.16 -5.77
C ALA A 33 30.70 40.40 -4.81
N MET A 34 31.35 39.91 -3.76
CA MET A 34 30.81 39.45 -2.49
C MET A 34 29.91 40.52 -1.86
N THR A 35 28.58 40.30 -1.83
CA THR A 35 27.69 41.03 -0.91
C THR A 35 26.74 40.06 -0.23
N ARG A 36 27.03 39.82 1.05
CA ARG A 36 26.20 39.14 2.03
C ARG A 36 24.86 39.88 2.18
N ALA A 37 23.75 39.15 2.04
CA ALA A 37 22.49 39.54 2.66
C ALA A 37 21.98 38.32 3.46
N PHE A 38 22.35 38.32 4.74
CA PHE A 38 21.72 37.49 5.77
C PHE A 38 20.25 37.91 5.89
N ALA A 39 19.32 37.05 5.51
CA ALA A 39 17.92 37.15 5.91
C ALA A 39 17.72 36.45 7.26
N PRO A 40 16.92 37.01 8.19
CA PRO A 40 16.90 36.57 9.57
C PRO A 40 16.14 35.27 9.75
N LEU A 41 16.79 34.39 10.50
CA LEU A 41 16.27 33.25 11.23
C LEU A 41 15.07 33.66 12.10
N ALA A 42 13.84 33.40 11.67
CA ALA A 42 12.66 33.48 12.54
C ALA A 42 11.52 32.61 12.00
N ALA A 43 10.90 31.87 12.91
CA ALA A 43 9.74 30.99 12.74
C ALA A 43 10.00 29.55 12.25
N ALA A 44 10.96 28.87 12.89
CA ALA A 44 10.81 27.44 13.18
C ALA A 44 10.34 27.31 14.64
N LEU A 45 9.13 27.79 14.95
CA LEU A 45 8.51 27.51 16.24
C LEU A 45 7.92 26.11 16.16
N ALA A 46 8.59 25.21 16.85
CA ALA A 46 8.30 23.80 16.97
C ALA A 46 6.80 23.52 17.21
N LEU A 47 6.15 22.91 16.23
CA LEU A 47 5.11 21.94 16.53
C LEU A 47 5.81 20.58 16.64
N LEU A 48 6.62 20.42 17.69
CA LEU A 48 6.97 19.09 18.15
C LEU A 48 5.68 18.55 18.78
N VAL A 49 4.82 17.94 17.96
CA VAL A 49 3.87 16.97 18.46
C VAL A 49 4.74 15.90 19.10
N ILE A 50 4.95 16.01 20.40
CA ILE A 50 5.40 14.88 21.20
C ILE A 50 4.20 13.95 21.17
N ALA A 51 4.08 13.18 20.07
CA ALA A 51 3.40 11.92 20.14
C ALA A 51 4.19 11.17 21.21
N ALA A 52 3.61 11.09 22.41
CA ALA A 52 3.97 10.03 23.33
C ALA A 52 4.09 8.76 22.48
N PRO A 53 5.10 7.90 22.68
CA PRO A 53 5.13 6.63 21.96
C PRO A 53 3.79 5.99 22.25
N ALA A 54 2.90 5.97 21.25
CA ALA A 54 1.67 5.25 21.36
C ALA A 54 2.14 3.82 21.58
N SER A 55 1.96 3.34 22.80
CA SER A 55 2.26 1.96 23.12
C SER A 55 1.48 1.16 22.09
N ALA A 56 2.18 0.46 21.20
CA ALA A 56 1.52 -0.27 20.15
C ALA A 56 0.50 -1.23 20.81
N GLU A 57 -0.77 -1.01 20.53
CA GLU A 57 -1.87 -1.74 21.12
C GLU A 57 -2.28 -2.87 20.17
N PRO A 58 -2.53 -4.08 20.70
CA PRO A 58 -2.95 -5.20 19.90
C PRO A 58 -4.43 -5.09 19.52
N PHE A 59 -4.72 -5.17 18.23
CA PHE A 59 -6.08 -5.26 17.68
C PHE A 59 -6.26 -6.55 16.89
N ALA A 60 -7.40 -7.19 17.06
CA ALA A 60 -7.89 -8.25 16.19
C ALA A 60 -8.76 -7.65 15.10
N LEU A 61 -8.49 -8.03 13.86
CA LEU A 61 -9.35 -7.78 12.69
C LEU A 61 -10.02 -9.10 12.31
N PHE A 62 -11.34 -9.18 12.41
CA PHE A 62 -12.10 -10.32 11.92
C PHE A 62 -12.67 -10.00 10.55
N VAL A 63 -12.31 -10.83 9.57
CA VAL A 63 -12.72 -10.67 8.18
C VAL A 63 -14.00 -11.45 7.96
N TYR A 64 -15.06 -10.77 7.57
CA TYR A 64 -16.28 -11.39 7.11
C TYR A 64 -16.38 -11.31 5.60
N GLU A 65 -16.94 -12.33 4.98
CA GLU A 65 -17.11 -12.41 3.52
C GLU A 65 -18.51 -12.86 3.16
N THR A 66 -19.01 -12.35 2.04
CA THR A 66 -20.29 -12.77 1.49
C THR A 66 -20.19 -14.15 0.85
N PRO A 67 -21.32 -14.84 0.55
CA PRO A 67 -21.29 -16.08 -0.21
C PRO A 67 -20.65 -15.93 -1.60
N SER A 68 -20.74 -14.74 -2.21
CA SER A 68 -20.11 -14.43 -3.50
C SER A 68 -18.59 -14.37 -3.40
N ASP A 69 -18.07 -13.82 -2.29
CA ASP A 69 -16.63 -13.73 -2.03
C ASP A 69 -16.04 -15.13 -1.78
N PHE A 70 -16.72 -15.96 -0.97
CA PHE A 70 -16.34 -17.36 -0.80
C PHE A 70 -16.31 -18.12 -2.13
N ALA A 71 -17.31 -17.90 -3.00
CA ALA A 71 -17.33 -18.51 -4.32
C ALA A 71 -16.16 -18.05 -5.20
N ALA A 72 -15.70 -16.80 -5.06
CA ALA A 72 -14.59 -16.26 -5.83
C ALA A 72 -13.25 -16.95 -5.52
N ARG A 73 -13.06 -17.49 -4.32
CA ARG A 73 -11.82 -18.17 -3.88
C ARG A 73 -11.39 -19.32 -4.78
N ASN A 74 -12.36 -20.03 -5.35
CA ASN A 74 -12.17 -21.25 -6.15
C ASN A 74 -12.63 -21.09 -7.61
N ASP A 75 -13.09 -19.90 -7.98
CA ASP A 75 -13.57 -19.59 -9.32
C ASP A 75 -12.37 -19.43 -10.28
N PRO A 76 -12.30 -20.18 -11.40
CA PRO A 76 -11.15 -20.14 -12.30
C PRO A 76 -10.86 -18.75 -12.88
N ALA A 77 -11.86 -17.88 -13.01
CA ALA A 77 -11.71 -16.54 -13.56
C ALA A 77 -11.44 -15.48 -12.47
N ARG A 78 -11.90 -15.70 -11.24
CA ARG A 78 -11.82 -14.69 -10.15
C ARG A 78 -10.79 -15.00 -9.07
N ALA A 79 -10.42 -16.26 -8.87
CA ALA A 79 -9.56 -16.69 -7.77
C ALA A 79 -8.21 -15.97 -7.75
N GLN A 80 -7.57 -15.80 -8.92
CA GLN A 80 -6.28 -15.13 -9.00
C GLN A 80 -6.35 -13.67 -8.52
N ALA A 81 -7.35 -12.92 -9.01
CA ALA A 81 -7.53 -11.51 -8.62
C ALA A 81 -7.91 -11.39 -7.13
N TYR A 82 -8.79 -12.29 -6.67
CA TYR A 82 -9.19 -12.38 -5.26
C TYR A 82 -7.95 -12.56 -4.35
N TRP A 83 -7.13 -13.59 -4.60
CA TRP A 83 -5.96 -13.88 -3.77
C TRP A 83 -4.85 -12.84 -3.90
N ALA A 84 -4.70 -12.22 -5.08
CA ALA A 84 -3.72 -11.15 -5.28
C ALA A 84 -3.99 -9.94 -4.37
N GLY A 85 -5.26 -9.57 -4.14
CA GLY A 85 -5.62 -8.49 -3.23
C GLY A 85 -5.18 -8.75 -1.78
N PHE A 86 -5.44 -9.96 -1.29
CA PHE A 86 -5.02 -10.37 0.07
C PHE A 86 -3.50 -10.52 0.19
N ALA A 87 -2.83 -11.02 -0.86
CA ALA A 87 -1.37 -11.13 -0.89
C ALA A 87 -0.71 -9.75 -0.81
N ALA A 88 -1.18 -8.78 -1.60
CA ALA A 88 -0.66 -7.42 -1.58
C ALA A 88 -0.85 -6.73 -0.23
N LEU A 89 -2.01 -6.90 0.41
CA LEU A 89 -2.23 -6.37 1.76
C LEU A 89 -1.28 -7.01 2.78
N SER A 90 -1.12 -8.33 2.71
CA SER A 90 -0.25 -9.08 3.63
C SER A 90 1.20 -8.60 3.51
N GLU A 91 1.68 -8.36 2.29
CA GLU A 91 3.01 -7.77 2.05
C GLU A 91 3.13 -6.37 2.69
N GLN A 92 2.12 -5.52 2.52
CA GLN A 92 2.10 -4.17 3.08
C GLN A 92 2.09 -4.17 4.62
N MET A 93 1.28 -5.04 5.26
CA MET A 93 1.23 -5.16 6.72
C MET A 93 2.55 -5.73 7.28
N ASN A 94 3.15 -6.70 6.59
CA ASN A 94 4.46 -7.25 6.97
C ASN A 94 5.57 -6.21 6.83
N ALA A 95 5.59 -5.45 5.72
CA ALA A 95 6.55 -4.36 5.51
C ALA A 95 6.43 -3.26 6.58
N ALA A 96 5.22 -3.02 7.09
CA ALA A 96 4.99 -2.10 8.21
C ALA A 96 5.40 -2.69 9.58
N GLY A 97 5.68 -3.99 9.68
CA GLY A 97 6.11 -4.64 10.93
C GLY A 97 5.00 -4.81 11.98
N ILE A 98 3.73 -4.64 11.60
CA ILE A 98 2.60 -4.60 12.54
C ILE A 98 1.94 -5.96 12.78
N VAL A 99 2.18 -6.97 11.94
CA VAL A 99 1.50 -8.27 12.04
C VAL A 99 2.04 -9.07 13.23
N ARG A 100 1.14 -9.66 14.02
CA ARG A 100 1.44 -10.62 15.09
C ARG A 100 0.82 -11.99 14.87
N GLY A 101 -0.16 -12.08 13.98
CA GLY A 101 -0.77 -13.34 13.58
C GLY A 101 -1.88 -13.11 12.58
N GLY A 102 -2.34 -14.17 11.94
CA GLY A 102 -3.47 -14.12 11.02
C GLY A 102 -3.52 -15.31 10.09
N GLY A 103 -4.62 -15.43 9.38
CA GLY A 103 -4.77 -16.44 8.35
C GLY A 103 -6.18 -16.52 7.78
N PRO A 104 -6.31 -17.02 6.53
CA PRO A 104 -7.61 -17.34 5.96
C PRO A 104 -8.19 -18.56 6.68
N LEU A 105 -9.50 -18.55 6.87
CA LEU A 105 -10.27 -19.69 7.35
C LEU A 105 -10.95 -20.38 6.17
N ALA A 106 -11.22 -21.67 6.32
CA ALA A 106 -12.06 -22.41 5.39
C ALA A 106 -13.51 -21.89 5.42
N GLU A 107 -14.27 -22.26 4.41
CA GLU A 107 -15.72 -22.06 4.35
C GLU A 107 -16.45 -22.63 5.58
N PRO A 108 -17.55 -21.99 6.04
CA PRO A 108 -18.29 -22.44 7.22
C PRO A 108 -18.78 -23.89 7.18
N SER A 109 -19.05 -24.42 5.98
CA SER A 109 -19.47 -25.82 5.76
C SER A 109 -18.44 -26.85 6.22
N LEU A 110 -17.17 -26.47 6.35
CA LEU A 110 -16.09 -27.33 6.88
C LEU A 110 -15.85 -27.15 8.38
N GLY A 111 -16.56 -26.22 9.02
CA GLY A 111 -16.43 -25.91 10.44
C GLY A 111 -17.49 -26.57 11.32
N ALA A 112 -17.27 -26.51 12.63
CA ALA A 112 -18.26 -26.84 13.64
C ALA A 112 -18.23 -25.84 14.80
N THR A 113 -19.38 -25.60 15.41
CA THR A 113 -19.52 -24.97 16.71
C THR A 113 -19.61 -26.05 17.79
N VAL A 114 -18.93 -25.85 18.91
CA VAL A 114 -18.94 -26.80 20.03
C VAL A 114 -19.42 -26.07 21.30
N SER A 115 -20.37 -26.68 21.99
CA SER A 115 -20.86 -26.21 23.30
C SER A 115 -20.92 -27.36 24.31
N VAL A 116 -20.89 -27.05 25.60
CA VAL A 116 -21.04 -28.05 26.66
C VAL A 116 -22.33 -27.79 27.42
N ARG A 117 -23.21 -28.79 27.48
CA ARG A 117 -24.42 -28.78 28.33
C ARG A 117 -24.51 -30.11 29.07
N ASP A 118 -24.91 -30.05 30.34
CA ASP A 118 -25.02 -31.23 31.21
C ASP A 118 -23.75 -32.11 31.19
N ALA A 119 -22.58 -31.47 31.26
CA ALA A 119 -21.25 -32.10 31.18
C ALA A 119 -20.97 -32.89 29.88
N ARG A 120 -21.75 -32.68 28.82
CA ARG A 120 -21.58 -33.30 27.50
C ARG A 120 -21.22 -32.27 26.45
N ALA A 121 -20.20 -32.58 25.63
CA ALA A 121 -19.88 -31.82 24.44
C ALA A 121 -20.91 -32.07 23.32
N ILE A 122 -21.42 -31.00 22.74
CA ILE A 122 -22.37 -30.98 21.63
C ILE A 122 -21.70 -30.22 20.49
N SER A 123 -21.51 -30.91 19.36
CA SER A 123 -21.01 -30.32 18.11
C SER A 123 -22.20 -30.03 17.19
N ALA A 124 -22.26 -28.83 16.65
CA ALA A 124 -23.21 -28.42 15.62
C ALA A 124 -22.45 -27.81 14.42
N PRO A 125 -23.04 -27.79 13.22
CA PRO A 125 -22.47 -27.04 12.10
C PRO A 125 -22.24 -25.57 12.45
N VAL A 126 -21.36 -24.90 11.71
CA VAL A 126 -21.29 -23.42 11.76
C VAL A 126 -22.46 -22.86 10.96
N ASP A 127 -23.23 -21.97 11.57
CA ASP A 127 -24.25 -21.21 10.86
C ASP A 127 -23.56 -20.20 9.93
N GLY A 128 -23.65 -20.46 8.62
CA GLY A 128 -22.97 -19.70 7.57
C GLY A 128 -23.91 -18.93 6.64
N TYR A 129 -25.16 -18.69 7.04
CA TYR A 129 -26.10 -17.95 6.20
C TYR A 129 -25.71 -16.46 6.13
N GLY A 130 -25.41 -15.96 4.93
CA GLY A 130 -25.04 -14.56 4.70
C GLY A 130 -23.53 -14.33 4.82
N GLU A 131 -23.13 -13.29 5.55
CA GLU A 131 -21.72 -12.94 5.77
C GLU A 131 -21.11 -13.79 6.88
N ALA A 132 -20.09 -14.58 6.56
CA ALA A 132 -19.46 -15.50 7.50
C ALA A 132 -17.98 -15.15 7.75
N LEU A 133 -17.48 -15.53 8.94
CA LEU A 133 -16.10 -15.32 9.32
C LEU A 133 -15.18 -16.13 8.39
N SER A 134 -14.24 -15.45 7.77
CA SER A 134 -13.48 -15.98 6.63
C SER A 134 -11.97 -15.86 6.79
N GLY A 135 -11.53 -15.11 7.80
CA GLY A 135 -10.13 -14.88 8.12
C GLY A 135 -9.99 -13.96 9.33
N TRP A 136 -8.76 -13.82 9.81
CA TRP A 136 -8.43 -12.91 10.89
C TRP A 136 -7.01 -12.38 10.76
N PHE A 137 -6.76 -11.23 11.37
CA PHE A 137 -5.43 -10.67 11.62
C PHE A 137 -5.32 -10.22 13.06
N VAL A 138 -4.14 -10.33 13.64
CA VAL A 138 -3.75 -9.59 14.85
C VAL A 138 -2.64 -8.63 14.43
N ILE A 139 -2.88 -7.35 14.68
CA ILE A 139 -1.95 -6.27 14.38
C ILE A 139 -1.64 -5.46 15.65
N GLU A 140 -0.44 -4.92 15.73
CA GLU A 140 -0.04 -3.96 16.76
C GLU A 140 0.15 -2.59 16.11
N VAL A 141 -0.68 -1.62 16.53
CA VAL A 141 -0.76 -0.27 15.96
C VAL A 141 -0.92 0.77 17.06
N ALA A 142 -0.75 2.06 16.76
CA ALA A 142 -0.76 3.11 17.76
C ALA A 142 -2.10 3.22 18.52
N ASP A 143 -3.21 3.09 17.79
CA ASP A 143 -4.55 3.23 18.33
C ASP A 143 -5.60 2.57 17.43
N ARG A 144 -6.86 2.66 17.87
CA ARG A 144 -8.02 2.13 17.15
C ARG A 144 -8.20 2.77 15.76
N ALA A 145 -7.88 4.05 15.59
CA ALA A 145 -8.07 4.73 14.31
C ALA A 145 -7.07 4.20 13.27
N GLU A 146 -5.82 3.93 13.68
CA GLU A 146 -4.85 3.25 12.82
C GLU A 146 -5.31 1.82 12.50
N ALA A 147 -5.87 1.08 13.48
CA ALA A 147 -6.43 -0.25 13.23
C ALA A 147 -7.56 -0.22 12.20
N GLU A 148 -8.48 0.75 12.31
CA GLU A 148 -9.57 0.96 11.35
C GLU A 148 -9.05 1.36 9.95
N ALA A 149 -7.97 2.14 9.87
CA ALA A 149 -7.32 2.47 8.60
C ALA A 149 -6.73 1.23 7.90
N TRP A 150 -6.16 0.29 8.66
CA TRP A 150 -5.73 -1.01 8.12
C TRP A 150 -6.91 -1.90 7.75
N ALA A 151 -7.96 -1.94 8.58
CA ALA A 151 -9.18 -2.70 8.31
C ALA A 151 -9.86 -2.27 7.00
N ALA A 152 -9.93 -0.97 6.72
CA ALA A 152 -10.49 -0.43 5.48
C ALA A 152 -9.73 -0.86 4.22
N ARG A 153 -8.49 -1.33 4.35
CA ARG A 153 -7.65 -1.83 3.23
C ARG A 153 -7.82 -3.33 2.99
N VAL A 154 -8.53 -4.06 3.85
CA VAL A 154 -8.83 -5.47 3.63
C VAL A 154 -9.76 -5.61 2.42
N PRO A 155 -9.46 -6.46 1.41
CA PRO A 155 -10.28 -6.57 0.20
C PRO A 155 -11.77 -6.76 0.48
N ALA A 156 -12.11 -7.60 1.46
CA ALA A 156 -13.48 -7.89 1.88
C ALA A 156 -14.23 -6.68 2.50
N ALA A 157 -13.53 -5.61 2.93
CA ALA A 157 -14.16 -4.39 3.44
C ALA A 157 -15.04 -3.69 2.39
N SER A 158 -14.82 -3.97 1.11
CA SER A 158 -15.60 -3.40 0.00
C SER A 158 -16.90 -4.15 -0.31
N THR A 159 -17.02 -5.41 0.10
CA THR A 159 -18.16 -6.30 -0.22
C THR A 159 -18.91 -6.80 1.01
N ALA A 160 -18.27 -6.77 2.18
CA ALA A 160 -18.81 -7.24 3.45
C ALA A 160 -18.35 -6.29 4.59
N ARG A 161 -17.74 -6.83 5.66
CA ARG A 161 -17.33 -6.06 6.83
C ARG A 161 -16.06 -6.60 7.47
N ILE A 162 -15.33 -5.71 8.15
CA ILE A 162 -14.20 -6.05 9.01
C ILE A 162 -14.54 -5.61 10.43
N GLU A 163 -14.56 -6.53 11.38
CA GLU A 163 -14.77 -6.22 12.79
C GLU A 163 -13.42 -5.93 13.44
N VAL A 164 -13.25 -4.71 13.96
CA VAL A 164 -12.04 -4.23 14.63
C VAL A 164 -12.24 -4.28 16.14
N ARG A 165 -11.43 -5.06 16.85
CA ARG A 165 -11.54 -5.22 18.31
C ARG A 165 -10.19 -5.08 19.01
N PRO A 166 -10.10 -4.27 20.07
CA PRO A 166 -8.91 -4.29 20.93
C PRO A 166 -8.79 -5.66 21.61
N ILE A 167 -7.56 -6.17 21.72
CA ILE A 167 -7.26 -7.38 22.48
C ILE A 167 -6.97 -6.96 23.92
N LEU A 168 -7.72 -7.55 24.87
CA LEU A 168 -7.55 -7.25 26.28
C LEU A 168 -6.23 -7.84 26.79
N ASP A 169 -5.47 -7.03 27.52
CA ASP A 169 -4.39 -7.51 28.36
C ASP A 169 -4.97 -8.08 29.66
N ILE A 170 -5.19 -9.39 29.69
CA ILE A 170 -5.67 -10.07 30.89
C ILE A 170 -4.45 -10.63 31.62
N PRO A 171 -4.16 -10.20 32.86
CA PRO A 171 -3.09 -10.79 33.66
C PRO A 171 -3.51 -12.20 34.08
N MET A 172 -3.18 -13.19 33.25
CA MET A 172 -3.40 -14.60 33.56
C MET A 172 -2.26 -15.10 34.46
N ALA A 173 -2.60 -15.74 35.58
CA ALA A 173 -1.63 -16.48 36.39
C ALA A 173 -1.20 -17.74 35.61
N GLY A 174 -0.04 -17.67 34.94
CA GLY A 174 0.47 -18.73 34.08
C GLY A 174 0.26 -18.39 32.61
N GLY A 175 1.24 -17.69 32.03
CA GLY A 175 1.14 -17.07 30.72
C GLY A 175 0.82 -18.06 29.59
N MET A 176 -0.12 -17.68 28.75
CA MET A 176 0.07 -17.91 27.32
C MET A 176 0.94 -16.74 26.86
N ALA A 177 2.20 -17.03 26.55
CA ALA A 177 3.14 -16.01 26.08
C ALA A 177 2.53 -15.29 24.87
N ARG A 178 2.64 -13.96 24.87
CA ARG A 178 2.43 -13.13 23.69
C ARG A 178 3.48 -13.45 22.64
#